data_AF-A0A376LJ96-F1
#
_entry.id   AF-A0A376LJ96-F1
#
_cell.length_a   1.000
_cell.length_b   1.000
_cell.length_c   1.000
_cell.angle_alpha   90.00
_cell.angle_beta   90.00
_cell.angle_gamma   90.00
#
_symmetry.space_group_name_H-M   'P 1'
#
loop_
_entity.id
_entity.type
_entity.pdbx_description
1 polymer ?
#
loop_
_entity_poly.entity_id
_entity_poly.type
_entity_poly.pdbx_seq_one_letter_code
_entity_poly.pdbx_strand_id
1 'polypeptide(L)'
;MCRRQTFAALADGTSYTVSASAQDSAGNSATASRSVAVDLTAPVISINTVSTDDRLNAAEQQQPLTLNGSTSAEVGQTVTVTFGGKTYTATVAANGTWALNVPAADLAALGQGGADHYRQRERSRG
;
A
#
# COMPACT_ATOMS: atom_id res chain seq x y z
N MET A 1 -45.51 -4.07 -1.66
CA MET A 1 -45.12 -2.89 -2.47
C MET A 1 -43.60 -2.83 -2.53
N CYS A 2 -42.97 -3.08 -3.69
CA CYS A 2 -41.52 -2.94 -3.84
C CYS A 2 -41.22 -1.48 -4.22
N ARG A 3 -40.74 -0.66 -3.28
CA ARG A 3 -40.19 0.64 -3.63
C ARG A 3 -38.79 0.42 -4.20
N ARG A 4 -38.63 0.66 -5.51
CA ARG A 4 -37.34 0.72 -6.19
C ARG A 4 -36.59 1.94 -5.64
N GLN A 5 -35.70 1.70 -4.68
CA GLN A 5 -34.76 2.72 -4.21
C GLN A 5 -33.68 2.86 -5.28
N THR A 6 -33.61 4.04 -5.89
CA THR A 6 -32.44 4.45 -6.68
C THR A 6 -31.26 4.47 -5.71
N PHE A 7 -30.26 3.60 -5.92
CA PHE A 7 -29.01 3.65 -5.16
C PHE A 7 -28.32 4.98 -5.48
N ALA A 8 -28.47 5.97 -4.59
CA ALA A 8 -27.52 7.07 -4.53
C ALA A 8 -26.14 6.45 -4.25
N ALA A 9 -25.11 6.90 -4.95
CA ALA A 9 -23.74 6.48 -4.67
C ALA A 9 -23.45 6.67 -3.17
N LEU A 10 -22.92 5.64 -2.52
CA LEU A 10 -22.55 5.69 -1.12
C LEU A 10 -21.40 6.69 -0.95
N ALA A 11 -21.51 7.58 0.03
CA ALA A 11 -20.54 8.60 0.34
C ALA A 11 -19.54 8.08 1.39
N ASP A 12 -18.28 8.39 1.17
CA ASP A 12 -17.20 8.13 2.13
C ASP A 12 -17.46 8.83 3.48
N GLY A 13 -17.00 8.23 4.57
CA GLY A 13 -17.19 8.70 5.94
C GLY A 13 -18.64 8.70 6.43
N THR A 14 -19.60 8.19 5.64
CA THR A 14 -21.03 8.21 5.97
C THR A 14 -21.50 6.85 6.49
N SER A 15 -22.30 6.88 7.56
CA SER A 15 -22.96 5.68 8.09
C SER A 15 -24.37 5.55 7.52
N TYR A 16 -24.67 4.37 6.99
CA TYR A 16 -25.96 4.02 6.39
C TYR A 16 -26.66 2.97 7.23
N THR A 17 -27.94 3.20 7.55
CA THR A 17 -28.77 2.23 8.27
C THR A 17 -29.52 1.35 7.28
N VAL A 18 -29.29 0.03 7.38
CA VAL A 18 -30.08 -0.99 6.71
C VAL A 18 -31.19 -1.44 7.65
N SER A 19 -32.44 -1.35 7.21
CA SER A 19 -33.61 -1.78 7.99
C SER A 19 -34.44 -2.83 7.25
N ALA A 20 -34.89 -3.86 7.96
CA ALA A 20 -35.81 -4.87 7.47
C ALA A 20 -37.06 -4.92 8.37
N SER A 21 -38.22 -5.18 7.77
CA SER A 21 -39.47 -5.41 8.49
C SER A 21 -40.21 -6.62 7.94
N ALA A 22 -40.90 -7.34 8.83
CA ALA A 22 -41.77 -8.46 8.51
C ALA A 22 -43.10 -8.29 9.24
N GLN A 23 -44.18 -8.74 8.62
CA GLN A 23 -45.51 -8.80 9.23
C GLN A 23 -46.15 -10.15 8.87
N ASP A 24 -46.70 -10.86 9.86
CA ASP A 24 -47.44 -12.10 9.62
C ASP A 24 -48.91 -11.82 9.25
N SER A 25 -49.63 -12.87 8.84
CA SER A 25 -51.05 -12.76 8.46
C SER A 25 -51.99 -12.45 9.63
N ALA A 26 -51.53 -12.61 10.87
CA ALA A 26 -52.27 -12.25 12.08
C ALA A 26 -52.04 -10.77 12.47
N GLY A 27 -51.16 -10.05 11.77
CA GLY A 27 -50.84 -8.64 11.99
C GLY A 27 -49.65 -8.39 12.92
N ASN A 28 -48.96 -9.43 13.39
CA ASN A 28 -47.76 -9.25 14.22
C ASN A 28 -46.61 -8.76 13.36
N SER A 29 -45.90 -7.73 13.82
CA SER A 29 -44.82 -7.10 13.07
C SER A 29 -43.49 -7.19 13.81
N ALA A 30 -42.41 -7.39 13.07
CA ALA A 30 -41.05 -7.36 13.56
C ALA A 30 -40.18 -6.47 12.68
N THR A 31 -39.22 -5.78 13.29
CA THR A 31 -38.25 -4.94 12.58
C THR A 31 -36.86 -5.20 13.11
N ALA A 32 -35.87 -5.19 12.21
CA ALA A 32 -34.46 -5.25 12.56
C ALA A 32 -33.70 -4.18 11.77
N SER A 33 -32.66 -3.60 12.37
CA SER A 33 -31.79 -2.66 11.65
C SER A 33 -30.33 -2.80 12.06
N ARG A 34 -29.43 -2.43 11.15
CA ARG A 34 -27.98 -2.40 11.36
C ARG A 34 -27.36 -1.22 10.61
N SER A 35 -26.42 -0.55 11.25
CA SER A 35 -25.63 0.51 10.60
C SER A 35 -24.35 -0.06 9.97
N VAL A 36 -23.96 0.52 8.83
CA VAL A 36 -22.76 0.20 8.07
C VAL A 36 -22.07 1.51 7.69
N ALA A 37 -20.78 1.64 7.97
CA ALA A 37 -19.99 2.78 7.52
C ALA A 37 -19.34 2.50 6.16
N VAL A 38 -19.17 3.53 5.36
CA VAL A 38 -18.48 3.48 4.06
C VAL A 38 -17.15 4.21 4.22
N ASP A 39 -16.06 3.49 3.98
CA ASP A 39 -14.70 4.04 3.94
C ASP A 39 -14.12 3.80 2.53
N LEU A 40 -13.90 4.88 1.80
CA LEU A 40 -13.32 4.91 0.46
C LEU A 40 -12.01 5.71 0.45
N THR A 41 -11.52 6.14 1.60
CA THR A 41 -10.29 6.93 1.69
C THR A 41 -9.09 6.02 1.44
N ALA A 42 -8.43 6.23 0.30
CA ALA A 42 -7.21 5.49 -0.01
C ALA A 42 -6.08 5.87 0.96
N PRO A 43 -5.26 4.91 1.42
CA PRO A 43 -4.13 5.22 2.26
C PRO A 43 -3.07 6.03 1.51
N VAL A 44 -2.53 7.05 2.17
CA VAL A 44 -1.37 7.81 1.70
C VAL A 44 -0.11 7.10 2.16
N ILE A 45 0.97 7.10 1.37
CA ILE A 45 2.26 6.50 1.73
C ILE A 45 3.41 7.42 1.29
N SER A 46 4.44 7.51 2.12
CA SER A 46 5.69 8.24 1.85
C SER A 46 6.91 7.36 2.10
N ILE A 47 8.02 7.73 1.47
CA ILE A 47 9.35 7.18 1.72
C ILE A 47 10.23 8.35 2.19
N ASN A 48 10.98 8.16 3.27
CA ASN A 48 11.96 9.14 3.72
C ASN A 48 13.19 9.14 2.81
N THR A 49 14.13 10.07 3.03
CA THR A 49 15.39 10.12 2.28
C THR A 49 16.06 8.75 2.29
N VAL A 50 16.44 8.27 1.11
CA VAL A 50 17.23 7.04 1.01
C VAL A 50 18.65 7.37 1.47
N SER A 51 19.29 6.46 2.22
CA SER A 51 20.58 6.74 2.86
C SER A 51 20.55 8.02 3.73
N THR A 52 21.66 8.75 3.81
CA THR A 52 21.76 10.00 4.57
C THR A 52 21.46 11.25 3.72
N ASP A 53 21.56 11.16 2.40
CA ASP A 53 21.52 12.31 1.47
C ASP A 53 20.76 12.05 0.16
N ASP A 54 19.93 11.01 0.13
CA ASP A 54 19.17 10.55 -1.04
C ASP A 54 20.06 10.08 -2.20
N ARG A 55 21.30 9.68 -1.91
CA ARG A 55 22.23 9.10 -2.87
C ARG A 55 22.86 7.84 -2.29
N LEU A 56 22.96 6.81 -3.14
CA LEU A 56 23.71 5.60 -2.79
C LEU A 56 25.11 5.66 -3.39
N ASN A 57 26.11 5.72 -2.53
CA ASN A 57 27.51 5.67 -2.90
C ASN A 57 28.09 4.25 -2.80
N ALA A 58 29.34 4.08 -3.26
CA ALA A 58 29.99 2.77 -3.30
C ALA A 58 30.20 2.16 -1.90
N ALA A 59 30.46 2.97 -0.86
CA ALA A 59 30.61 2.47 0.50
C ALA A 59 29.27 2.01 1.10
N GLU A 60 28.20 2.77 0.85
CA GLU A 60 26.85 2.46 1.29
C GLU A 60 26.30 1.19 0.61
N GLN A 61 26.65 0.94 -0.65
CA GLN A 61 26.30 -0.31 -1.34
C GLN A 61 26.91 -1.56 -0.70
N GLN A 62 27.95 -1.42 0.13
CA GLN A 62 28.58 -2.54 0.84
C GLN A 62 27.97 -2.78 2.23
N GLN A 63 26.95 -2.00 2.63
CA GLN A 63 26.29 -2.10 3.93
C GLN A 63 24.79 -2.34 3.75
N PRO A 64 24.09 -2.92 4.75
CA PRO A 64 22.63 -2.97 4.73
C PRO A 64 22.04 -1.55 4.70
N LEU A 65 20.99 -1.37 3.89
CA LEU A 65 20.25 -0.11 3.77
C LEU A 65 18.89 -0.24 4.43
N THR A 66 18.60 0.63 5.39
CA THR A 66 17.25 0.77 5.92
C THR A 66 16.45 1.72 5.04
N LEU A 67 15.32 1.24 4.52
CA LEU A 67 14.30 2.08 3.90
C LEU A 67 13.15 2.25 4.90
N ASN A 68 12.69 3.48 5.07
CA ASN A 68 11.62 3.80 6.00
C ASN A 68 10.74 4.93 5.49
N GLY A 69 9.56 5.06 6.09
CA GLY A 69 8.59 6.08 5.73
C GLY A 69 7.35 6.03 6.62
N SER A 70 6.29 6.68 6.15
CA SER A 70 5.00 6.74 6.86
C SER A 70 3.85 6.39 5.93
N THR A 71 2.73 5.96 6.49
CA THR A 71 1.49 5.73 5.76
C THR A 71 0.27 5.97 6.65
N SER A 72 -0.87 6.31 6.03
CA SER A 72 -2.17 6.35 6.72
C SER A 72 -2.91 5.01 6.69
N ALA A 73 -2.30 3.95 6.15
CA ALA A 73 -2.82 2.60 6.29
C ALA A 73 -2.84 2.17 7.77
N GLU A 74 -3.78 1.29 8.12
CA GLU A 74 -3.94 0.82 9.49
C GLU A 74 -2.71 0.03 9.97
N VAL A 75 -2.50 0.01 11.29
CA VAL A 75 -1.47 -0.81 11.92
C VAL A 75 -1.61 -2.28 11.51
N GLY A 76 -0.50 -2.93 11.20
CA GLY A 76 -0.46 -4.33 10.75
C GLY A 76 -0.70 -4.52 9.25
N GLN A 77 -1.04 -3.47 8.50
CA GLN A 77 -1.09 -3.54 7.04
C GLN A 77 0.31 -3.78 6.45
N THR A 78 0.36 -4.36 5.25
CA THR A 78 1.62 -4.68 4.56
C THR A 78 2.02 -3.56 3.61
N VAL A 79 3.23 -3.03 3.78
CA VAL A 79 3.90 -2.16 2.82
C VAL A 79 4.80 -3.01 1.94
N THR A 80 4.63 -2.89 0.62
CA THR A 80 5.44 -3.58 -0.37
C THR A 80 6.33 -2.58 -1.10
N VAL A 81 7.64 -2.78 -1.06
CA VAL A 81 8.62 -1.92 -1.73
C VAL A 81 9.38 -2.75 -2.77
N THR A 82 9.40 -2.26 -4.01
CA THR A 82 10.24 -2.85 -5.05
C THR A 82 11.49 -2.00 -5.21
N PHE A 83 12.66 -2.60 -4.98
CA PHE A 83 13.94 -1.94 -5.05
C PHE A 83 14.94 -2.85 -5.77
N GLY A 84 15.60 -2.36 -6.82
CA GLY A 84 16.54 -3.19 -7.58
C GLY A 84 15.94 -4.37 -8.32
N GLY A 85 14.64 -4.32 -8.64
CA GLY A 85 13.91 -5.46 -9.21
C GLY A 85 13.58 -6.57 -8.19
N LYS A 86 13.89 -6.38 -6.90
CA LYS A 86 13.52 -7.26 -5.79
C LYS A 86 12.40 -6.64 -4.97
N THR A 87 11.58 -7.49 -4.34
CA THR A 87 10.47 -7.07 -3.50
C THR A 87 10.80 -7.29 -2.03
N TYR A 88 10.56 -6.26 -1.24
CA TYR A 88 10.70 -6.24 0.21
C TYR A 88 9.36 -5.88 0.85
N THR A 89 9.10 -6.40 2.03
CA THR A 89 7.86 -6.15 2.77
C THR A 89 8.14 -5.64 4.17
N ALA A 90 7.32 -4.68 4.62
CA ALA A 90 7.28 -4.20 5.99
C ALA A 90 5.84 -4.20 6.50
N THR A 91 5.67 -4.18 7.82
CA THR A 91 4.38 -3.96 8.46
C THR A 91 4.26 -2.53 8.97
N VAL A 92 3.09 -1.93 8.82
CA VAL A 92 2.80 -0.62 9.41
C VAL A 92 2.75 -0.74 10.93
N ALA A 93 3.59 0.04 11.62
CA ALA A 93 3.63 0.11 13.07
C ALA A 93 2.50 0.98 13.63
N ALA A 94 2.27 0.92 14.95
CA ALA A 94 1.16 1.62 15.61
C ALA A 94 1.19 3.16 15.45
N ASN A 95 2.35 3.73 15.13
CA ASN A 95 2.54 5.16 14.87
C ASN A 95 2.40 5.53 13.38
N GLY A 96 1.97 4.60 12.51
CA GLY A 96 1.85 4.82 11.05
C GLY A 96 3.17 4.77 10.30
N THR A 97 4.29 4.41 10.94
CA THR A 97 5.58 4.26 10.26
C THR A 97 5.81 2.83 9.78
N TRP A 98 6.66 2.69 8.77
CA TRP A 98 7.16 1.40 8.31
C TRP A 98 8.67 1.49 8.08
N ALA A 99 9.36 0.36 8.24
CA ALA A 99 10.77 0.22 7.92
C ALA A 99 11.08 -1.20 7.44
N LEU A 100 12.00 -1.30 6.50
CA LEU A 100 12.57 -2.57 6.02
C LEU A 100 14.07 -2.44 5.83
N ASN A 101 14.75 -3.58 5.82
CA ASN A 101 16.18 -3.64 5.60
C ASN A 101 16.47 -4.32 4.25
N VAL A 102 17.16 -3.60 3.37
CA VAL A 102 17.72 -4.12 2.13
C VAL A 102 19.14 -4.64 2.42
N PRO A 103 19.42 -5.94 2.24
CA PRO A 103 20.75 -6.49 2.49
C PRO A 103 21.83 -5.91 1.55
N ALA A 104 23.06 -5.81 2.04
CA ALA A 104 24.21 -5.33 1.26
C ALA A 104 24.41 -6.12 -0.05
N ALA A 105 24.16 -7.43 -0.04
CA ALA A 105 24.28 -8.28 -1.23
C ALA A 105 23.33 -7.86 -2.37
N ASP A 106 22.13 -7.39 -2.02
CA ASP A 106 21.16 -6.91 -3.00
C ASP A 106 21.53 -5.52 -3.52
N LEU A 107 22.11 -4.66 -2.67
CA LEU A 107 22.64 -3.36 -3.10
C LEU A 107 23.85 -3.50 -4.03
N ALA A 108 24.76 -4.44 -3.73
CA ALA A 108 25.92 -4.71 -4.57
C ALA A 108 25.53 -5.19 -5.98
N ALA A 109 24.39 -5.88 -6.12
CA ALA A 109 23.87 -6.30 -7.41
C ALA A 109 23.40 -5.11 -8.28
N LEU A 110 23.05 -3.96 -7.68
CA LEU A 110 22.65 -2.75 -8.42
C LEU A 110 23.81 -2.15 -9.21
N GLY A 111 25.01 -2.13 -8.63
CA GLY A 111 26.22 -1.61 -9.27
C GLY A 111 26.66 -2.42 -10.49
N GLN A 112 26.27 -3.69 -10.57
CA GLN A 112 26.59 -4.58 -11.69
C GLN A 112 25.65 -4.38 -12.89
N GLY A 113 24.45 -3.82 -12.69
CA GLY A 113 23.41 -3.65 -13.73
C GLY A 113 23.64 -2.49 -14.71
N GLY A 114 24.63 -1.63 -14.46
CA GLY A 114 25.04 -0.55 -15.38
C GLY A 114 26.12 -0.95 -16.38
N ALA A 115 26.83 -2.05 -16.15
CA ALA A 115 27.97 -2.47 -16.99
C ALA A 115 27.55 -3.21 -18.28
N ASP A 116 26.35 -3.77 -18.32
CA ASP A 116 25.88 -4.56 -19.46
C ASP A 116 25.19 -3.73 -20.56
N HIS A 117 24.84 -2.47 -20.29
CA HIS A 117 24.22 -1.60 -21.30
C HIS A 117 25.21 -0.74 -22.12
N TYR A 118 26.51 -0.77 -21.80
CA TYR A 118 27.53 0.02 -22.53
C TYR A 118 28.29 -0.78 -23.61
N ARG A 119 28.23 -2.12 -23.63
CA ARG A 119 29.05 -2.94 -24.56
C ARG A 119 28.45 -3.29 -25.93
N GLN A 120 27.31 -2.70 -26.31
CA GLN A 120 26.66 -2.99 -27.61
C GLN A 120 26.65 -1.84 -28.64
N ARG A 121 27.49 -0.79 -28.51
CA ARG A 121 27.59 0.28 -29.53
C ARG A 121 28.95 0.45 -30.21
N GLU A 122 29.83 -0.56 -30.18
CA GLU A 122 31.15 -0.44 -30.85
C GLU A 122 31.52 -1.60 -31.80
N ARG A 123 30.56 -2.47 -32.18
CA ARG A 123 30.83 -3.59 -33.12
C ARG A 123 30.18 -3.48 -34.51
N SER A 124 29.80 -2.28 -34.97
CA SER A 124 29.15 -2.10 -36.29
C SER A 124 29.84 -1.09 -37.24
N ARG A 125 31.15 -0.85 -37.07
CA ARG A 125 31.94 -0.05 -38.03
C ARG A 125 33.30 -0.69 -38.35
N GLY A 126 33.28 -1.98 -38.65
CA GLY A 126 34.37 -2.67 -39.34
C GLY A 126 33.97 -2.91 -40.79
#